data_AF-A0AAV3U240-F1
#
_entry.id   AF-A0AAV3U240-F1
#
_cell.length_a   1.000
_cell.length_b   1.000
_cell.length_c   1.000
_cell.angle_alpha   90.00
_cell.angle_beta   90.00
_cell.angle_gamma   90.00
#
_symmetry.space_group_name_H-M   'P 1'
#
loop_
_entity.id
_entity.type
_entity.pdbx_description
1 polymer ?
#
loop_
_entity_poly.entity_id
_entity_poly.type
_entity_poly.pdbx_seq_one_letter_code
_entity_poly.pdbx_strand_id
1 'polypeptide(L)'
;MTDYLQRGGEVAQFARGESSLSPSLHPFKVQSSDKPTESRTSVQDAVAAIESRRKTHPKSKAPMSKRPKKVLIKDDFGQPLRWVWEE
;
A
#
# COMPACT_ATOMS: atom_id res chain seq x y z
N MET A 1 -8.84 -49.49 -2.02
CA MET A 1 -9.69 -49.31 -0.82
C MET A 1 -9.75 -50.57 0.04
N THR A 2 -9.81 -51.76 -0.55
CA THR A 2 -9.88 -53.05 0.14
C THR A 2 -8.63 -53.44 0.94
N ASP A 3 -7.42 -53.13 0.45
CA ASP A 3 -6.16 -53.50 1.15
C ASP A 3 -6.02 -52.89 2.55
N TYR A 4 -6.39 -51.62 2.72
CA TYR A 4 -6.32 -50.94 4.02
C TYR A 4 -7.30 -51.55 5.04
N LEU A 5 -8.48 -51.96 4.58
CA LEU A 5 -9.48 -52.62 5.41
C LEU A 5 -9.05 -54.05 5.81
N GLN A 6 -8.23 -54.72 4.99
CA GLN A 6 -7.77 -56.09 5.25
C GLN A 6 -6.48 -56.16 6.08
N ARG A 7 -5.54 -55.25 5.86
CA ARG A 7 -4.21 -55.26 6.51
C ARG A 7 -4.10 -54.28 7.67
N GLY A 8 -5.03 -53.33 7.76
CA GLY A 8 -4.96 -52.22 8.69
C GLY A 8 -3.85 -51.23 8.34
N GLY A 9 -3.61 -50.27 9.24
CA GLY A 9 -2.50 -49.35 9.19
C GLY A 9 -1.91 -49.15 10.58
N GLU A 10 -0.62 -48.84 10.65
CA GLU A 10 0.07 -48.57 11.91
C GLU A 10 0.12 -47.06 12.15
N VAL A 11 -0.21 -46.64 13.38
CA VAL A 11 -0.12 -45.23 13.81
C VAL A 11 1.10 -45.08 14.69
N ALA A 12 2.09 -44.31 14.24
CA ALA A 12 3.24 -43.97 15.05
C ALA A 12 2.84 -42.99 16.17
N GLN A 13 3.21 -43.31 17.40
CA GLN A 13 3.01 -42.45 18.56
C GLN A 13 4.30 -41.66 18.84
N PHE A 14 4.19 -40.33 18.92
CA PHE A 14 5.31 -39.43 19.18
C PHE A 14 5.13 -38.71 20.51
N ALA A 15 6.23 -38.29 21.13
CA ALA A 15 6.18 -37.55 22.39
C ALA A 15 5.64 -36.13 22.15
N ARG A 16 4.92 -35.60 23.15
CA ARG A 16 4.42 -34.22 23.06
C ARG A 16 5.60 -33.26 23.05
N GLY A 17 5.70 -32.44 22.00
CA GLY A 17 6.78 -31.48 21.79
C GLY A 17 7.93 -31.99 20.90
N GLU A 18 7.82 -33.22 20.39
CA GLU A 18 8.74 -33.73 19.38
C GLU A 18 8.52 -33.00 18.05
N SER A 19 9.57 -32.35 17.55
CA SER A 19 9.54 -31.66 16.27
C SER A 19 9.87 -32.63 15.16
N SER A 20 9.06 -32.65 14.09
CA SER A 20 9.35 -33.42 12.89
C SER A 20 10.48 -32.83 12.04
N LEU A 21 11.04 -31.69 12.42
CA LEU A 21 12.15 -31.04 11.74
C LEU A 21 13.48 -31.60 12.25
N SER A 22 14.24 -32.26 11.37
CA SER A 22 15.62 -32.65 11.66
C SER A 22 16.47 -31.42 11.97
N PRO A 23 17.34 -31.44 12.99
CA PRO A 23 18.24 -30.32 13.31
C PRO A 23 19.14 -29.88 12.14
N SER A 24 19.40 -30.78 11.19
CA SER A 24 20.23 -30.52 10.00
C SER A 24 19.48 -29.89 8.82
N LEU A 25 18.15 -29.85 8.87
CA LEU A 25 17.30 -29.27 7.83
C LEU A 25 16.87 -27.89 8.31
N HIS A 26 17.51 -26.83 7.80
CA HIS A 26 16.96 -25.49 7.88
C HIS A 26 15.77 -25.41 6.90
N PRO A 27 14.50 -25.40 7.37
CA PRO A 27 13.35 -25.31 6.47
C PRO A 27 13.29 -23.96 5.74
N PHE A 28 14.02 -22.96 6.27
CA PHE A 28 14.18 -21.65 5.69
C PHE A 28 15.55 -21.56 5.02
N LYS A 29 15.78 -22.33 3.96
CA LYS A 29 16.80 -21.93 2.98
C LYS A 29 16.33 -20.60 2.41
N VAL A 30 16.95 -19.52 2.88
CA VAL A 30 16.80 -18.21 2.27
C VAL A 30 17.19 -18.42 0.82
N GLN A 31 16.20 -18.40 -0.08
CA GLN A 31 16.46 -18.37 -1.50
C GLN A 31 17.10 -17.02 -1.74
N SER A 32 18.43 -16.96 -1.66
CA SER A 32 19.19 -15.85 -2.20
C SER A 32 18.74 -15.74 -3.65
N SER A 33 18.00 -14.68 -3.94
CA SER A 33 17.47 -14.44 -5.27
C SER A 33 18.66 -14.20 -6.20
N ASP A 34 19.18 -15.25 -6.83
CA ASP A 34 20.15 -15.21 -7.92
C ASP A 34 19.50 -14.67 -9.22
N LYS A 35 18.55 -13.73 -9.09
CA LYS A 35 17.95 -13.07 -10.23
C LYS A 35 18.89 -11.94 -10.63
N PRO A 36 19.40 -11.91 -11.87
CA PRO A 36 20.18 -10.78 -12.33
C PRO A 36 19.35 -9.51 -12.17
N THR A 37 19.99 -8.45 -11.66
CA THR A 37 19.36 -7.15 -11.41
C THR A 37 18.59 -6.71 -12.65
N GLU A 38 17.26 -6.70 -12.54
CA GLU A 38 16.41 -6.22 -13.62
C GLU A 38 16.75 -4.75 -13.92
N SER A 39 16.77 -4.41 -15.20
CA SER A 39 16.92 -3.04 -15.66
C SER A 39 15.69 -2.23 -15.26
N ARG A 40 15.72 -1.66 -14.06
CA ARG A 40 14.69 -0.73 -13.59
C ARG A 40 14.70 0.48 -14.51
N THR A 41 13.54 0.82 -15.09
CA THR A 41 13.35 2.16 -15.66
C THR A 41 13.56 3.16 -14.53
N SER A 42 14.46 4.13 -14.73
CA SER A 42 14.70 5.16 -13.72
C SER A 42 13.39 5.85 -13.38
N VAL A 43 13.09 5.99 -12.08
CA VAL A 43 11.91 6.73 -11.61
C VAL A 43 11.86 8.13 -12.22
N GLN A 44 13.04 8.71 -12.49
CA GLN A 44 13.18 10.02 -13.12
C GLN A 44 12.60 10.06 -14.53
N ASP A 45 12.84 9.04 -15.35
CA ASP A 45 12.37 8.99 -16.74
C ASP A 45 10.84 8.84 -16.79
N ALA A 46 10.28 8.01 -15.91
CA ALA A 46 8.84 7.85 -15.77
C ALA A 46 8.16 9.15 -15.31
N VAL A 47 8.74 9.85 -14.34
CA VAL A 47 8.25 11.17 -13.88
C VAL A 47 8.35 12.21 -14.99
N ALA A 48 9.45 12.26 -15.73
CA ALA A 48 9.64 13.18 -16.85
C ALA A 48 8.59 12.98 -17.96
N ALA A 49 8.27 11.73 -18.30
CA ALA A 49 7.24 11.39 -19.27
C ALA A 49 5.81 11.77 -18.80
N ILE A 50 5.53 11.62 -17.51
CA ILE A 50 4.23 12.03 -16.92
C ILE A 50 4.09 13.55 -16.95
N GLU A 51 5.13 14.27 -16.58
CA GLU A 51 5.11 15.74 -16.52
C GLU A 51 5.07 16.38 -17.91
N SER A 52 5.76 15.82 -18.91
CA SER A 52 5.66 16.30 -20.30
C SER A 52 4.22 16.20 -20.83
N ARG A 53 3.53 15.09 -20.55
CA ARG A 53 2.11 14.89 -20.88
C ARG A 53 1.17 15.86 -20.13
N ARG A 54 1.54 16.27 -18.92
CA ARG A 54 0.73 17.21 -18.11
C ARG A 54 0.83 18.64 -18.63
N LYS A 55 2.01 19.04 -19.13
CA LYS A 55 2.28 20.41 -19.62
C LYS A 55 1.56 20.73 -20.93
N THR A 56 1.30 19.75 -21.79
CA THR A 56 0.62 19.96 -23.08
C THR A 56 -0.87 20.30 -22.94
N HIS A 57 -1.47 19.96 -21.80
CA HIS A 57 -2.83 20.36 -21.45
C HIS A 57 -2.77 21.24 -20.22
N PRO A 58 -2.54 22.57 -20.35
CA PRO A 58 -2.84 23.47 -19.26
C PRO A 58 -4.29 23.24 -18.91
N LYS A 59 -4.55 22.62 -17.74
CA LYS A 59 -5.88 22.60 -17.16
C LYS A 59 -6.18 24.07 -16.94
N SER A 60 -6.91 24.69 -17.87
CA SER A 60 -7.53 25.98 -17.60
C SER A 60 -8.28 25.75 -16.31
N LYS A 61 -7.88 26.42 -15.23
CA LYS A 61 -8.65 26.40 -14.00
C LYS A 61 -10.02 26.86 -14.42
N ALA A 62 -10.97 25.92 -14.52
CA ALA A 62 -12.34 26.28 -14.84
C ALA A 62 -12.72 27.38 -13.84
N PRO A 63 -13.32 28.49 -14.29
CA PRO A 63 -13.67 29.57 -13.39
C PRO A 63 -14.56 28.95 -12.30
N MET A 64 -13.99 28.77 -11.12
CA MET A 64 -14.76 28.33 -9.97
C MET A 64 -15.73 29.46 -9.70
N SER A 65 -17.02 29.19 -9.90
CA SER A 65 -18.09 30.06 -9.44
C SER A 65 -17.80 30.41 -7.97
N LYS A 66 -17.71 31.71 -7.67
CA LYS A 66 -17.52 32.18 -6.32
C LYS A 66 -18.71 31.68 -5.50
N ARG A 67 -18.41 30.87 -4.49
CA ARG A 67 -19.40 30.38 -3.55
C ARG A 67 -19.38 31.31 -2.35
N PRO A 68 -20.54 31.62 -1.78
CA PRO A 68 -20.61 32.48 -0.62
C PRO A 68 -19.75 31.91 0.51
N LYS A 69 -18.89 32.75 1.09
CA LYS A 69 -17.99 32.41 2.19
C LYS A 69 -18.50 33.03 3.48
N LYS A 70 -18.44 32.26 4.56
CA LYS A 70 -18.72 32.75 5.90
C LYS A 70 -17.49 33.49 6.43
N VAL A 71 -17.54 34.81 6.48
CA VAL A 71 -16.45 35.69 6.94
C VAL A 71 -16.75 36.19 8.34
N LEU A 72 -15.76 36.14 9.23
CA LEU A 72 -15.85 36.71 10.57
C LEU A 72 -15.44 38.19 10.51
N ILE A 73 -16.40 39.08 10.69
CA ILE A 73 -16.11 40.50 10.83
C ILE A 73 -15.44 40.73 12.18
N LYS A 74 -14.32 41.46 12.15
CA LYS A 74 -13.58 41.88 13.33
C LYS A 74 -13.66 43.40 13.48
N ASP A 75 -13.73 43.85 14.72
CA ASP A 75 -13.69 45.27 15.08
C ASP A 75 -12.27 45.85 14.85
N ASP A 76 -12.10 47.16 15.00
CA ASP A 76 -10.81 47.88 14.88
C ASP A 76 -9.74 47.32 15.84
N PHE A 77 -10.17 46.65 16.91
CA PHE A 77 -9.32 45.95 17.88
C PHE A 77 -9.15 44.44 17.61
N GLY A 78 -9.63 43.93 16.46
CA GLY A 78 -9.51 42.52 16.08
C GLY A 78 -10.48 41.57 16.79
N GLN A 79 -11.36 42.08 17.65
CA GLN A 79 -12.36 41.28 18.35
C GLN A 79 -13.46 40.81 17.39
N PRO A 80 -13.92 39.55 17.50
CA PRO A 80 -14.95 39.01 16.62
C PRO A 80 -16.31 39.64 16.92
N LEU A 81 -16.90 40.30 15.92
CA LEU A 81 -18.23 40.91 16.01
C LEU A 81 -19.33 39.92 15.58
N ARG A 82 -19.29 39.48 14.33
CA ARG A 82 -20.33 38.60 13.76
C ARG A 82 -19.85 37.89 12.49
N TRP A 83 -20.56 36.82 12.14
CA TRP A 83 -20.38 36.13 10.87
C TRP A 83 -21.31 36.69 9.79
N VAL A 84 -20.77 36.98 8.62
CA VAL A 84 -21.52 37.43 7.44
C VAL A 84 -21.16 36.54 6.25
N TRP A 85 -22.14 36.30 5.37
CA TRP A 85 -21.91 35.62 4.10
C TRP A 85 -21.54 36.66 3.03
N GLU A 86 -20.38 36.50 2.41
CA GLU A 86 -19.91 37.32 1.27
C GLU A 86 -19.88 36.45 0.01
N GLU A 87 -20.34 36.96 -1.14
CA GLU A 87 -20.46 36.21 -2.41
C GLU A 87 -19.12 35.86 -3.09
#